data_AF-A0A7C7BN95-F1
#
_entry.id   AF-A0A7C7BN95-F1
#
_cell.length_a   1.000
_cell.length_b   1.000
_cell.length_c   1.000
_cell.angle_alpha   90.00
_cell.angle_beta   90.00
_cell.angle_gamma   90.00
#
_symmetry.space_group_name_H-M   'P 1'
#
loop_
_entity.id
_entity.type
_entity.pdbx_description
1 polymer ?
#
loop_
_entity_poly.entity_id
_entity_poly.type
_entity_poly.pdbx_seq_one_letter_code
_entity_poly.pdbx_strand_id
1 'polypeptide(L)' 'MTKRIAVEVQGAQHESFNKFFHGNSRANYLKSIKRDYHKRVWLENNNFKLLEITKEDLASLSRGYILEKFEVII' A
#
# COMPACT_ATOMS: atom_id res chain seq x y z
N MET A 1 -23.49 5.58 3.65
CA MET A 1 -22.26 6.27 4.12
C MET A 1 -21.06 5.44 3.68
N THR A 2 -19.97 6.05 3.20
CA THR A 2 -18.77 5.31 2.77
C THR A 2 -17.97 4.82 3.98
N LYS A 3 -17.31 3.66 3.87
CA LYS A 3 -16.45 3.08 4.93
C LYS A 3 -15.06 3.75 5.00
N ARG A 4 -14.69 4.60 4.03
CA ARG A 4 -13.36 5.27 3.94
C ARG A 4 -12.19 4.30 4.10
N ILE A 5 -12.23 3.18 3.38
CA ILE A 5 -11.15 2.19 3.35
C ILE A 5 -10.41 2.32 2.02
N ALA A 6 -9.09 2.46 2.07
CA ALA A 6 -8.21 2.37 0.93
C ALA A 6 -7.43 1.05 1.01
N VAL A 7 -7.33 0.32 -0.10
CA VAL A 7 -6.61 -0.96 -0.16
C VAL A 7 -5.49 -0.82 -1.19
N GLU A 8 -4.26 -1.15 -0.80
CA GLU A 8 -3.08 -1.10 -1.65
C GLU A 8 -2.31 -2.42 -1.55
N VAL A 9 -2.01 -3.03 -2.70
CA VAL A 9 -1.15 -4.22 -2.78
C VAL A 9 0.27 -3.76 -3.06
N GLN A 10 1.20 -4.08 -2.16
CA GLN A 10 2.59 -3.70 -2.23
C GLN A 10 3.36 -4.66 -3.15
N GLY A 11 3.67 -4.20 -4.36
CA GLY A 11 4.59 -4.89 -5.27
C GLY A 11 6.06 -4.55 -5.01
N ALA A 12 6.99 -5.35 -5.54
CA ALA A 12 8.43 -5.20 -5.34
C ALA A 12 9.01 -3.81 -5.72
N GLN A 13 8.31 -3.07 -6.59
CA GLN A 13 8.67 -1.71 -7.00
C GLN A 13 8.58 -0.66 -5.87
N HIS A 14 7.86 -0.97 -4.79
CA HIS A 14 7.67 -0.10 -3.63
C HIS A 14 8.77 -0.32 -2.58
N GLU A 15 9.28 -1.54 -2.46
CA GLU A 15 10.28 -1.92 -1.45
C GLU A 15 11.72 -1.74 -1.92
N SER A 16 11.97 -1.96 -3.22
CA SER A 16 13.34 -1.95 -3.76
C SER A 16 13.41 -1.36 -5.16
N PHE A 17 14.59 -0.88 -5.53
CA PHE A 17 14.84 -0.39 -6.89
C PHE A 17 14.68 -1.52 -7.92
N ASN A 18 13.84 -1.29 -8.91
CA ASN A 18 13.60 -2.18 -10.02
C ASN A 18 13.83 -1.45 -11.34
N LYS A 19 14.76 -1.95 -12.16
CA LYS A 19 15.16 -1.30 -13.42
C LYS A 19 13.99 -1.13 -14.39
N PHE A 20 13.08 -2.09 -14.45
CA PHE A 20 11.91 -2.03 -15.31
C PHE A 20 10.93 -0.97 -14.80
N PHE A 21 10.52 -1.03 -13.53
CA PHE A 21 9.53 -0.10 -12.97
C PHE A 21 10.04 1.33 -12.77
N HIS A 22 11.36 1.54 -12.66
CA HIS A 22 11.94 2.86 -12.41
C HIS A 22 12.71 3.41 -13.62
N GLY A 23 12.59 2.78 -14.79
CA GLY A 23 13.27 3.21 -16.02
C GLY A 23 14.79 3.28 -15.85
N ASN A 24 15.36 2.32 -15.11
CA ASN A 24 16.76 2.26 -14.70
C ASN A 24 17.29 3.56 -14.03
N SER A 25 16.42 4.37 -13.45
CA SER A 25 16.77 5.65 -12.82
C SER A 25 16.47 5.64 -11.33
N ARG A 26 17.51 5.79 -10.51
CA ARG A 26 17.35 5.92 -9.04
C ARG A 26 16.58 7.18 -8.66
N ALA A 27 16.66 8.24 -9.47
CA ALA A 27 15.85 9.44 -9.27
C ALA A 27 14.36 9.16 -9.43
N ASN A 28 13.99 8.31 -10.41
CA ASN A 28 12.60 7.88 -10.58
C ASN A 28 12.13 6.99 -9.44
N TYR A 29 13.00 6.13 -8.89
CA TYR A 29 12.67 5.38 -7.67
C TYR A 29 12.41 6.30 -6.47
N LEU A 30 13.27 7.29 -6.24
CA LEU A 30 13.04 8.29 -5.19
C LEU A 30 11.73 9.06 -5.39
N LYS A 31 11.38 9.41 -6.65
CA LYS A 31 10.09 10.04 -6.96
C LYS A 31 8.91 9.12 -6.61
N SER A 32 9.00 7.83 -6.92
CA SER A 32 7.98 6.84 -6.54
C SER A 32 7.80 6.76 -5.02
N ILE A 33 8.90 6.67 -4.25
CA ILE A 33 8.85 6.67 -2.78
C ILE A 33 8.15 7.93 -2.25
N LYS A 34 8.53 9.11 -2.78
CA LYS A 34 7.90 10.39 -2.38
C LYS A 34 6.41 10.42 -2.68
N ARG A 35 6.01 9.96 -3.86
CA ARG A 35 4.59 9.88 -4.23
C ARG A 35 3.82 8.97 -3.28
N ASP A 36 4.36 7.80 -2.96
CA ASP A 36 3.70 6.84 -2.07
C ASP A 36 3.59 7.40 -0.64
N TYR A 37 4.61 8.12 -0.16
CA TYR A 37 4.53 8.88 1.09
C TYR A 37 3.43 9.94 1.07
N HIS A 38 3.38 10.80 0.05
CA HIS A 38 2.36 11.85 -0.06
C HIS A 38 0.93 11.26 -0.17
N LYS A 39 0.78 10.14 -0.86
CA LYS A 39 -0.48 9.40 -0.93
C LYS A 39 -0.95 8.94 0.45
N ARG A 40 -0.04 8.32 1.23
CA ARG A 40 -0.34 7.89 2.61
C ARG A 40 -0.76 9.07 3.49
N VAL A 41 0.02 10.15 3.49
CA VAL A 41 -0.31 11.37 4.25
C VAL A 41 -1.67 11.93 3.87
N TRP A 42 -2.00 11.95 2.58
CA TRP A 42 -3.30 12.43 2.12
C TRP A 42 -4.44 11.54 2.63
N LEU A 43 -4.29 10.21 2.58
CA LEU A 43 -5.30 9.28 3.08
C LEU A 43 -5.53 9.44 4.58
N GLU A 44 -4.45 9.51 5.36
CA GLU A 44 -4.51 9.73 6.81
C GLU A 44 -5.22 11.04 7.17
N ASN A 45 -4.86 12.14 6.49
CA ASN A 45 -5.49 13.45 6.69
C ASN A 45 -6.98 13.49 6.32
N ASN A 46 -7.44 12.56 5.49
CA ASN A 46 -8.84 12.46 5.06
C ASN A 46 -9.59 11.33 5.78
N ASN A 47 -9.04 10.84 6.90
CA ASN A 47 -9.60 9.78 7.73
C ASN A 47 -9.90 8.48 6.96
N PHE A 48 -9.03 8.13 6.01
CA PHE A 48 -9.06 6.82 5.39
C PHE A 48 -8.28 5.81 6.23
N LYS A 49 -8.84 4.61 6.40
CA LYS A 49 -8.09 3.46 6.88
C LYS A 49 -7.38 2.81 5.68
N LEU A 50 -6.06 2.82 5.69
CA LEU A 50 -5.24 2.21 4.64
C LEU A 50 -4.89 0.76 5.00
N LEU A 51 -5.18 -0.17 4.10
CA LEU A 51 -4.87 -1.59 4.18
C LEU A 51 -3.75 -1.88 3.18
N GLU A 52 -2.52 -2.01 3.66
CA GLU A 52 -1.36 -2.39 2.85
C GLU A 52 -1.18 -3.91 2.89
N ILE A 53 -1.42 -4.58 1.76
CA ILE A 53 -1.25 -6.03 1.60
C ILE A 53 0.11 -6.28 0.98
N THR A 54 1.00 -6.98 1.69
CA THR A 54 2.32 -7.36 1.19
C THR A 54 2.32 -8.77 0.62
N LYS A 55 3.46 -9.20 0.06
CA LYS A 55 3.58 -10.54 -0.53
C LYS A 55 3.42 -11.65 0.51
N GLU A 56 3.87 -11.40 1.74
CA GLU A 56 3.80 -12.32 2.87
C GLU A 56 2.35 -12.61 3.27
N ASP A 57 1.46 -11.63 3.05
CA ASP A 57 0.05 -11.74 3.39
C ASP A 57 -0.72 -12.67 2.44
N LEU A 58 -0.22 -12.87 1.22
CA LEU A 58 -0.92 -13.60 0.16
C LEU A 58 -1.20 -15.05 0.53
N ALA A 59 -0.30 -15.69 1.30
CA ALA A 59 -0.45 -17.08 1.72
C ALA A 59 -1.64 -17.28 2.68
N SER A 60 -1.95 -16.25 3.48
CA SER A 60 -3.01 -16.28 4.49
C SER A 60 -4.23 -15.43 4.09
N LEU A 61 -4.23 -14.88 2.88
CA LEU A 61 -5.22 -13.90 2.44
C LEU A 61 -6.61 -14.53 2.42
N SER A 62 -7.43 -14.07 3.34
CA SER A 62 -8.81 -14.50 3.50
C SER A 62 -9.63 -13.37 4.12
N ARG A 63 -10.95 -13.50 4.10
CA ARG A 63 -11.82 -12.54 4.79
C ARG A 63 -11.46 -12.43 6.28
N GLY A 64 -11.30 -13.57 6.96
CA GLY A 64 -10.96 -13.61 8.39
C GLY A 64 -9.64 -12.89 8.67
N TYR A 65 -8.62 -13.19 7.87
CA TYR A 65 -7.32 -12.53 7.95
C TYR A 65 -7.40 -11.01 7.79
N ILE A 66 -8.16 -10.52 6.80
CA ILE A 66 -8.30 -9.07 6.58
C ILE A 66 -9.01 -8.40 7.76
N LEU A 67 -10.06 -9.03 8.29
CA LEU A 67 -10.81 -8.50 9.44
C LEU A 67 -9.93 -8.42 10.70
N GLU A 68 -9.12 -9.45 10.94
CA GLU A 68 -8.22 -9.56 12.09
C GLU A 68 -7.02 -8.62 11.96
N LYS A 69 -6.22 -8.75 10.89
CA LYS A 69 -4.97 -8.00 10.70
C LYS A 69 -5.21 -6.49 10.67
N PHE A 70 -6.26 -6.07 9.98
CA PHE A 70 -6.53 -4.65 9.78
C PHE A 70 -7.62 -4.13 10.70
N GLU A 71 -8.11 -4.91 11.67
CA GLU A 71 -9.16 -4.50 12.61
C GLU A 71 -10.36 -3.84 11.89
N VAL A 72 -10.82 -4.43 10.78
CA VAL A 72 -11.91 -3.89 9.99
C VAL A 72 -13.21 -4.52 10.47
N ILE A 73 -14.22 -3.72 10.78
CA ILE A 73 -15.58 -4.19 11.07
C ILE A 73 -16.43 -3.94 9.83
N ILE A 74 -16.77 -5.02 9.12
CA ILE A 74 -17.55 -4.97 7.87
C ILE A 74 -19.03 -5.06 8.18
#